data_AF-A0A3D1AAT5-F1
#
_entry.id   AF-A0A3D1AAT5-F1
#
_cell.length_a   1.000
_cell.length_b   1.000
_cell.length_c   1.000
_cell.angle_alpha   90.00
_cell.angle_beta   90.00
_cell.angle_gamma   90.00
#
_symmetry.space_group_name_H-M   'P 1'
#
loop_
_entity.id
_entity.type
_entity.pdbx_description
1 polymer ?
#
loop_
_entity_poly.entity_id
_entity_poly.type
_entity_poly.pdbx_seq_one_letter_code
_entity_poly.pdbx_strand_id
1 'polypeptide(L)'
;MEDKQKMKFSAAIAAAVFSIAPAFAADWAPEINAVTLAAVELTAPALTEKAVPQVLLEKAVPQVLLEKAVPKDGQNYSGAEELLIKEFGVTGIGLDIPESEVMRQTTYYPNAFCFEHALRQALMNLLEDYSSPTSPLARELSAMGALEKPSKSELKSARQKLSSTLNRRDSFVSLVRPYKQYQPQNGETVEQNWIFFLRLEGNFYWAIVDRSGEKAPYVYGMN
;
A
#
# COMPACT_ATOMS: atom_id res chain seq x y z
N MET A 1 -20.03 -23.74 -57.98
CA MET A 1 -20.98 -22.73 -57.49
C MET A 1 -20.69 -22.55 -56.02
N GLU A 2 -19.67 -21.77 -55.68
CA GLU A 2 -19.73 -20.29 -55.56
C GLU A 2 -20.61 -19.93 -54.34
N ASP A 3 -20.12 -19.27 -53.29
CA ASP A 3 -19.37 -18.03 -53.38
C ASP A 3 -18.45 -17.78 -52.16
N LYS A 4 -17.27 -17.19 -52.44
CA LYS A 4 -16.26 -16.74 -51.48
C LYS A 4 -16.46 -15.25 -51.25
N GLN A 5 -17.06 -14.84 -50.13
CA GLN A 5 -17.14 -13.42 -49.79
C GLN A 5 -15.88 -12.97 -49.04
N LYS A 6 -14.92 -12.43 -49.81
CA LYS A 6 -13.78 -11.66 -49.30
C LYS A 6 -14.26 -10.27 -48.88
N MET A 7 -14.25 -9.96 -47.59
CA MET A 7 -14.32 -8.56 -47.13
C MET A 7 -12.89 -8.05 -46.91
N LYS A 8 -12.47 -7.16 -47.81
CA LYS A 8 -11.33 -6.26 -47.63
C LYS A 8 -11.86 -5.00 -46.95
N PHE A 9 -11.37 -4.68 -45.76
CA PHE A 9 -11.54 -3.33 -45.19
C PHE A 9 -10.22 -2.59 -45.25
N SER A 10 -10.31 -1.43 -45.88
CA SER A 10 -9.22 -0.53 -46.26
C SER A 10 -8.59 0.17 -45.07
N ALA A 11 -7.33 0.54 -45.31
CA ALA A 11 -6.50 1.41 -44.52
C ALA A 11 -7.01 2.87 -44.45
N ALA A 12 -6.38 3.60 -43.52
CA ALA A 12 -6.32 5.05 -43.35
C ALA A 12 -7.46 5.68 -42.53
N ILE A 13 -7.10 6.21 -41.36
CA ILE A 13 -7.06 7.65 -41.09
C ILE A 13 -5.96 7.89 -40.05
N ALA A 14 -4.93 8.61 -40.48
CA ALA A 14 -3.98 9.26 -39.60
C ALA A 14 -4.65 10.53 -39.06
N ALA A 15 -4.79 10.65 -37.75
CA ALA A 15 -5.10 11.89 -37.08
C ALA A 15 -3.96 12.17 -36.08
N ALA A 16 -3.04 13.03 -36.49
CA ALA A 16 -2.05 13.63 -35.62
C ALA A 16 -2.77 14.52 -34.61
N VAL A 17 -2.73 14.16 -33.33
CA VAL A 17 -3.15 15.04 -32.25
C VAL A 17 -1.93 15.85 -31.83
N PHE A 18 -1.98 17.16 -32.09
CA PHE A 18 -1.05 18.14 -31.56
C PHE A 18 -1.12 18.13 -30.02
N SER A 19 -0.05 17.67 -29.36
CA SER A 19 0.17 17.94 -27.95
C SER A 19 0.56 19.40 -27.78
N ILE A 20 -0.39 20.25 -27.40
CA ILE A 20 -0.09 21.55 -26.81
C ILE A 20 -0.01 21.30 -25.30
N ALA A 21 1.21 21.13 -24.79
CA ALA A 21 1.45 21.13 -23.36
C ALA A 21 1.21 22.55 -22.82
N PRO A 22 0.43 22.75 -21.75
CA PRO A 22 0.41 24.02 -21.05
C PRO A 22 1.76 24.24 -20.37
N ALA A 23 2.47 25.27 -20.79
CA ALA A 23 3.62 25.82 -20.08
C ALA A 23 3.14 26.53 -18.81
N PHE A 24 2.89 25.78 -17.74
CA PHE A 24 2.68 26.30 -16.39
C PHE A 24 3.47 25.44 -15.40
N ALA A 25 4.77 25.68 -15.35
CA ALA A 25 5.64 25.24 -14.26
C ALA A 25 6.89 26.15 -14.22
N ALA A 26 6.66 27.44 -14.01
CA ALA A 26 7.66 28.36 -13.49
C ALA A 26 6.99 29.13 -12.34
N ASP A 27 7.71 29.38 -11.26
CA ASP A 27 7.33 30.20 -10.09
C ASP A 27 6.75 29.52 -8.83
N TRP A 28 7.12 28.27 -8.51
CA TRP A 28 6.80 27.72 -7.18
C TRP A 28 7.98 27.14 -6.39
N ALA A 29 9.20 27.58 -6.70
CA ALA A 29 10.32 27.45 -5.77
C ALA A 29 10.68 28.85 -5.25
N PRO A 30 10.35 29.21 -3.98
CA PRO A 30 11.06 30.30 -3.36
C PRO A 30 12.53 29.87 -3.28
N GLU A 31 13.41 30.57 -4.00
CA GLU A 31 14.85 30.44 -3.85
C GLU A 31 15.17 30.64 -2.36
N ILE A 32 15.47 29.54 -1.67
CA ILE A 32 16.10 29.57 -0.35
C ILE A 32 17.52 30.04 -0.61
N ASN A 33 17.69 31.35 -0.72
CA ASN A 33 18.99 31.98 -0.81
C ASN A 33 19.76 31.68 0.48
N ALA A 34 21.01 31.22 0.33
CA ALA A 34 21.90 30.81 1.43
C ALA A 34 22.21 31.93 2.45
N VAL A 35 21.71 33.14 2.21
CA VAL A 35 21.89 34.32 3.08
C VAL A 35 20.88 34.34 4.24
N THR A 36 19.74 33.65 4.13
CA THR A 36 18.69 33.68 5.17
C THR A 36 18.95 32.72 6.35
N LEU A 37 19.98 31.88 6.26
CA LEU A 37 20.40 30.96 7.35
C LEU A 37 21.48 31.55 8.26
N ALA A 38 21.94 32.78 8.02
CA ALA A 38 23.07 33.38 8.75
C ALA A 38 22.66 34.28 9.94
N ALA A 39 21.37 34.42 10.28
CA ALA A 39 20.90 35.40 11.27
C ALA A 39 20.12 34.78 12.44
N VAL A 40 20.57 33.62 12.94
CA VAL A 40 20.14 33.11 14.26
C VAL A 40 21.37 32.97 15.14
N GLU A 41 21.81 34.11 15.67
CA GLU A 41 22.80 34.17 16.76
C GLU A 41 22.09 33.74 18.05
N LEU A 42 22.16 32.45 18.37
CA LEU A 42 21.76 31.94 19.68
C LEU A 42 22.88 32.26 20.68
N THR A 43 22.62 33.25 21.54
CA THR A 43 23.45 33.56 22.69
C THR A 43 23.60 32.31 23.57
N ALA A 44 24.82 31.79 23.66
CA ALA A 44 25.15 30.64 24.48
C ALA A 44 24.97 30.97 25.98
N PRO A 45 24.17 30.22 26.76
CA PRO A 45 24.20 30.33 28.21
C PRO A 45 25.44 29.61 28.75
N ALA A 46 26.14 30.28 29.65
CA ALA A 46 27.35 29.81 30.31
C ALA A 46 27.13 28.46 31.03
N LEU A 47 28.01 27.50 30.72
CA LEU A 47 28.14 26.23 31.41
C LEU A 47 28.73 26.47 32.82
N THR A 48 27.87 26.46 33.83
CA THR A 48 28.30 26.17 35.21
C THR A 48 28.49 24.66 35.36
N GLU A 49 29.75 24.24 35.53
CA GLU A 49 30.13 22.90 35.98
C GLU A 49 29.51 22.61 37.36
N LYS A 50 28.50 21.75 37.38
CA LYS A 50 28.19 20.96 38.58
C LYS A 50 28.09 19.49 38.17
N ALA A 51 29.02 18.71 38.72
CA ALA A 51 29.10 17.27 38.60
C ALA A 51 27.77 16.61 39.01
N VAL A 52 27.22 15.79 38.12
CA VAL A 52 26.14 14.84 38.41
C VAL A 52 26.63 13.44 37.99
N PRO A 53 26.44 12.40 38.82
CA PRO A 53 26.98 11.06 38.57
C PRO A 53 26.35 10.40 37.33
N GLN A 54 27.20 9.74 36.54
CA GLN A 54 26.81 8.85 35.46
C GLN A 54 26.00 7.67 36.04
N VAL A 55 24.69 7.67 35.81
CA VAL A 55 23.83 6.49 35.97
C VAL A 55 23.34 6.08 34.59
N LEU A 56 23.67 4.84 34.24
CA LEU A 56 23.24 4.02 33.11
C LEU A 56 22.29 4.65 32.08
N LEU A 57 22.85 4.97 30.92
CA LEU A 57 22.11 5.18 29.68
C LEU A 57 21.75 3.80 29.09
N GLU A 58 20.72 3.15 29.64
CA GLU A 58 20.06 2.04 28.94
C GLU A 58 19.32 2.61 27.74
N LYS A 59 19.63 2.05 26.57
CA LYS A 59 19.09 2.38 25.25
C LYS A 59 17.56 2.28 25.24
N ALA A 60 16.88 3.40 25.44
CA ALA A 60 15.50 3.56 25.04
C ALA A 60 15.44 3.66 23.50
N VAL A 61 15.34 2.50 22.85
CA VAL A 61 14.84 2.42 21.47
C VAL A 61 13.40 2.93 21.52
N PRO A 62 13.02 3.97 20.74
CA PRO A 62 11.63 4.35 20.64
C PRO A 62 10.87 3.19 20.01
N GLN A 63 10.17 2.41 20.82
CA GLN A 63 9.12 1.54 20.33
C GLN A 63 8.07 2.48 19.75
N VAL A 64 8.08 2.63 18.42
CA VAL A 64 6.93 3.15 17.69
C VAL A 64 5.78 2.25 18.09
N LEU A 65 4.90 2.76 18.94
CA LEU A 65 3.73 2.08 19.45
C LEU A 65 2.90 1.67 18.23
N LEU A 66 2.99 0.38 17.88
CA LEU A 66 1.98 -0.31 17.08
C LEU A 66 0.71 -0.30 17.93
N GLU A 67 -0.03 0.81 17.86
CA GLU A 67 -1.36 0.89 18.44
C GLU A 67 -2.21 -0.19 17.77
N LYS A 68 -2.80 -1.05 18.61
CA LYS A 68 -3.62 -2.16 18.18
C LYS A 68 -4.87 -1.64 17.47
N ALA A 69 -5.37 -2.41 16.50
CA ALA A 69 -6.77 -2.33 16.05
C ALA A 69 -7.72 -2.99 17.08
N VAL A 70 -7.56 -2.65 18.36
CA VAL A 70 -8.55 -3.02 19.40
C VAL A 70 -9.74 -2.11 19.22
N PRO A 71 -10.97 -2.60 19.40
CA PRO A 71 -12.12 -1.73 19.45
C PRO A 71 -11.90 -0.59 20.47
N LYS A 72 -11.59 0.61 19.97
CA LYS A 72 -11.45 1.83 20.75
C LYS A 72 -12.86 2.37 20.98
N ASP A 73 -13.55 1.83 21.98
CA ASP A 73 -14.89 2.30 22.36
C ASP A 73 -14.85 3.82 22.58
N GLY A 74 -15.46 4.58 21.66
CA GLY A 74 -15.54 6.04 21.70
C GLY A 74 -14.51 6.83 20.87
N GLN A 75 -13.59 6.18 20.14
CA GLN A 75 -12.80 6.84 19.09
C GLN A 75 -13.36 6.48 17.71
N ASN A 76 -13.41 7.46 16.80
CA ASN A 76 -13.79 7.19 15.42
C ASN A 76 -12.74 6.27 14.79
N TYR A 77 -13.11 5.05 14.45
CA TYR A 77 -12.26 4.19 13.63
C TYR A 77 -12.03 4.86 12.29
N SER A 78 -10.82 4.70 11.76
CA SER A 78 -10.61 5.02 10.34
C SER A 78 -11.50 4.11 9.48
N GLY A 79 -11.97 4.59 8.33
CA GLY A 79 -12.79 3.79 7.42
C GLY A 79 -12.13 2.46 7.02
N ALA A 80 -10.79 2.42 7.00
CA ALA A 80 -9.99 1.22 6.75
C ALA A 80 -10.15 0.17 7.86
N GLU A 81 -10.08 0.60 9.11
CA GLU A 81 -10.19 -0.26 10.28
C GLU A 81 -11.61 -0.78 10.44
N GLU A 82 -12.61 0.07 10.22
CA GLU A 82 -14.02 -0.34 10.22
C GLU A 82 -14.28 -1.44 9.18
N LEU A 83 -13.76 -1.28 7.95
CA LEU A 83 -13.88 -2.25 6.88
C LEU A 83 -13.23 -3.60 7.25
N LEU A 84 -12.01 -3.58 7.79
CA LEU A 84 -11.31 -4.79 8.22
C LEU A 84 -12.06 -5.56 9.30
N ILE A 85 -12.59 -4.84 10.31
CA ILE A 85 -13.33 -5.45 11.42
C ILE A 85 -14.67 -6.00 10.93
N LYS A 86 -15.47 -5.18 10.23
CA LYS A 86 -16.86 -5.52 9.90
C LYS A 86 -16.97 -6.53 8.77
N GLU A 87 -16.15 -6.43 7.74
CA GLU A 87 -16.27 -7.28 6.55
C GLU A 87 -15.37 -8.52 6.60
N PHE A 88 -14.15 -8.36 7.14
CA PHE A 88 -13.15 -9.43 7.13
C PHE A 88 -12.94 -10.07 8.52
N GLY A 89 -13.54 -9.52 9.57
CA GLY A 89 -13.34 -10.00 10.94
C GLY A 89 -11.89 -9.89 11.40
N VAL A 90 -11.16 -8.91 10.88
CA VAL A 90 -9.73 -8.69 11.19
C VAL A 90 -9.60 -7.61 12.26
N THR A 91 -9.12 -8.01 13.44
CA THR A 91 -8.96 -7.15 14.63
C THR A 91 -7.54 -7.14 15.17
N GLY A 92 -6.73 -8.15 14.85
CA GLY A 92 -5.38 -8.29 15.40
C GLY A 92 -4.27 -7.59 14.62
N ILE A 93 -4.59 -7.07 13.42
CA ILE A 93 -3.60 -6.56 12.48
C ILE A 93 -3.11 -5.16 12.86
N GLY A 94 -1.82 -4.88 12.66
CA GLY A 94 -1.30 -3.51 12.73
C GLY A 94 -1.65 -2.73 11.46
N LEU A 95 -2.01 -1.45 11.61
CA LEU A 95 -2.37 -0.57 10.49
C LEU A 95 -1.50 0.69 10.46
N ASP A 96 -0.96 1.03 9.30
CA ASP A 96 -0.34 2.33 8.98
C ASP A 96 -0.97 2.88 7.71
N ILE A 97 -2.22 3.33 7.87
CA ILE A 97 -3.07 3.95 6.85
C ILE A 97 -3.53 5.30 7.40
N PRO A 98 -2.65 6.32 7.44
CA PRO A 98 -3.03 7.63 7.96
C PRO A 98 -4.07 8.29 7.04
N GLU A 99 -5.17 8.78 7.60
CA GLU A 99 -6.25 9.41 6.82
C GLU A 99 -5.77 10.60 5.99
N SER A 100 -4.79 11.36 6.50
CA SER A 100 -4.17 12.46 5.76
C SER A 100 -3.47 12.00 4.47
N GLU A 101 -2.90 10.79 4.46
CA GLU A 101 -2.33 10.20 3.26
C GLU A 101 -3.40 9.73 2.30
N VAL A 102 -4.46 9.08 2.81
CA VAL A 102 -5.60 8.65 2.00
C VAL A 102 -6.22 9.85 1.29
N MET A 103 -6.49 10.94 2.03
CA MET A 103 -7.00 12.20 1.47
C MET A 103 -6.02 12.80 0.45
N ARG A 104 -4.72 12.80 0.75
CA ARG A 104 -3.70 13.30 -0.18
C ARG A 104 -3.76 12.53 -1.49
N GLN A 105 -3.60 11.22 -1.47
CA GLN A 105 -3.63 10.41 -2.69
C GLN A 105 -4.97 10.51 -3.43
N THR A 106 -6.08 10.61 -2.70
CA THR A 106 -7.42 10.81 -3.29
C THR A 106 -7.51 12.14 -4.04
N THR A 107 -6.89 13.19 -3.51
CA THR A 107 -6.93 14.55 -4.08
C THR A 107 -5.99 14.70 -5.27
N TYR A 108 -4.78 14.15 -5.19
CA TYR A 108 -3.72 14.38 -6.17
C TYR A 108 -3.75 13.43 -7.37
N TYR A 109 -4.37 12.26 -7.23
CA TYR A 109 -4.38 11.23 -8.28
C TYR A 109 -5.80 10.96 -8.78
N PRO A 110 -5.97 10.58 -10.06
CA PRO A 110 -7.27 10.21 -10.59
C PRO A 110 -7.75 8.90 -9.92
N ASN A 111 -9.02 8.85 -9.54
CA ASN A 111 -9.61 7.70 -8.86
C ASN A 111 -10.99 7.41 -9.43
N ALA A 112 -11.17 6.21 -9.98
CA ALA A 112 -12.49 5.74 -10.41
C ALA A 112 -13.38 5.33 -9.22
N PHE A 113 -12.78 5.02 -8.07
CA PHE A 113 -13.47 4.59 -6.85
C PHE A 113 -12.72 5.03 -5.59
N CYS A 114 -13.40 4.95 -4.44
CA CYS A 114 -12.84 5.35 -3.15
C CYS A 114 -11.80 4.36 -2.62
N PHE A 115 -10.99 4.83 -1.68
CA PHE A 115 -9.94 4.06 -1.03
C PHE A 115 -10.46 2.75 -0.38
N GLU A 116 -11.61 2.79 0.29
CA GLU A 116 -12.21 1.62 0.94
C GLU A 116 -12.57 0.54 -0.08
N HIS A 117 -13.03 0.94 -1.27
CA HIS A 117 -13.27 0.00 -2.37
C HIS A 117 -11.97 -0.65 -2.84
N ALA A 118 -10.89 0.14 -2.97
CA ALA A 118 -9.57 -0.39 -3.31
C ALA A 118 -9.06 -1.39 -2.26
N LEU A 119 -9.17 -1.05 -0.97
CA LEU A 119 -8.75 -1.92 0.12
C LEU A 119 -9.55 -3.23 0.14
N ARG A 120 -10.86 -3.17 -0.08
CA ARG A 120 -11.72 -4.36 -0.21
C ARG A 120 -11.25 -5.26 -1.35
N GLN A 121 -10.98 -4.69 -2.53
CA GLN A 121 -10.48 -5.45 -3.67
C GLN A 121 -9.11 -6.09 -3.37
N ALA A 122 -8.20 -5.36 -2.74
CA ALA A 122 -6.89 -5.87 -2.34
C ALA A 122 -7.00 -7.07 -1.39
N LEU A 123 -7.84 -6.98 -0.36
CA LEU A 123 -8.05 -8.05 0.63
C LEU A 123 -8.77 -9.26 0.04
N MET A 124 -9.78 -9.04 -0.82
CA MET A 124 -10.44 -10.13 -1.54
C MET A 124 -9.45 -10.85 -2.46
N ASN A 125 -8.65 -10.11 -3.24
CA ASN A 125 -7.65 -10.71 -4.12
C ASN A 125 -6.60 -11.49 -3.32
N LEU A 126 -6.14 -10.96 -2.19
CA LEU A 126 -5.23 -11.65 -1.28
C LEU A 126 -5.77 -13.00 -0.78
N LEU A 127 -7.07 -13.09 -0.51
CA LEU A 127 -7.72 -14.30 0.00
C LEU A 127 -8.18 -15.25 -1.11
N GLU A 128 -8.33 -14.78 -2.34
CA GLU A 128 -8.93 -15.58 -3.42
C GLU A 128 -7.98 -15.94 -4.55
N ASP A 129 -6.98 -15.10 -4.83
CA ASP A 129 -6.07 -15.26 -5.95
C ASP A 129 -4.78 -16.00 -5.56
N TYR A 130 -4.53 -17.09 -6.29
CA TYR A 130 -3.34 -17.94 -6.18
C TYR A 130 -2.65 -18.10 -7.54
N SER A 131 -2.95 -17.24 -8.51
CA SER A 131 -2.35 -17.27 -9.85
C SER A 131 -0.84 -17.01 -9.82
N SER A 132 -0.38 -16.13 -8.94
CA SER A 132 1.05 -15.90 -8.71
C SER A 132 1.59 -16.88 -7.67
N PRO A 133 2.70 -17.60 -7.93
CA PRO A 133 3.30 -18.53 -6.97
C PRO A 133 3.83 -17.83 -5.71
N THR A 134 4.08 -16.52 -5.78
CA THR A 134 4.53 -15.72 -4.64
C THR A 134 3.37 -15.11 -3.87
N SER A 135 2.12 -15.29 -4.29
CA SER A 135 0.96 -14.74 -3.58
C SER A 135 0.80 -15.40 -2.20
N PRO A 136 0.25 -14.69 -1.19
CA PRO A 136 0.03 -15.25 0.13
C PRO A 136 -0.76 -16.57 0.10
N LEU A 137 -1.84 -16.62 -0.68
CA LEU A 137 -2.68 -17.81 -0.78
C LEU A 137 -1.94 -18.98 -1.47
N ALA A 138 -1.19 -18.71 -2.55
CA ALA A 138 -0.39 -19.72 -3.23
C ALA A 138 0.68 -20.32 -2.30
N ARG A 139 1.28 -19.50 -1.44
CA ARG A 139 2.24 -19.97 -0.43
C ARG A 139 1.59 -20.83 0.63
N GLU A 140 0.40 -20.48 1.12
CA GLU A 140 -0.34 -21.31 2.06
C GLU A 140 -0.73 -22.66 1.45
N LEU A 141 -1.18 -22.67 0.20
CA LEU A 141 -1.47 -23.89 -0.55
C LEU A 141 -0.22 -24.76 -0.73
N SER A 142 0.90 -24.14 -1.09
CA SER A 142 2.18 -24.84 -1.26
C SER A 142 2.66 -25.44 0.07
N ALA A 143 2.49 -24.72 1.19
CA ALA A 143 2.83 -25.22 2.53
C ALA A 143 1.94 -26.40 2.96
N MET A 144 0.72 -26.51 2.42
CA MET A 144 -0.17 -27.67 2.62
C MET A 144 0.15 -28.84 1.69
N GLY A 145 1.10 -28.68 0.76
CA GLY A 145 1.41 -29.69 -0.26
C GLY A 145 0.33 -29.82 -1.34
N ALA A 146 -0.49 -28.78 -1.54
CA ALA A 146 -1.51 -28.79 -2.57
C ALA A 146 -0.86 -28.85 -3.96
N LEU A 147 -1.44 -29.65 -4.85
CA LEU A 147 -1.02 -29.77 -6.25
C LEU A 147 -1.40 -28.50 -7.04
N GLU A 148 -0.89 -28.36 -8.27
CA GLU A 148 -1.14 -27.22 -9.18
C GLU A 148 -2.63 -26.83 -9.33
N LYS A 149 -3.55 -27.76 -9.07
CA LYS A 149 -4.99 -27.52 -9.05
C LYS A 149 -5.59 -27.88 -7.69
N PRO A 150 -5.62 -26.94 -6.73
CA PRO A 150 -6.14 -27.20 -5.40
C PRO A 150 -7.64 -27.48 -5.43
N SER A 151 -8.07 -28.42 -4.60
CA SER A 151 -9.47 -28.72 -4.34
C SER A 151 -10.16 -27.58 -3.58
N LYS A 152 -11.50 -27.56 -3.62
CA LYS A 152 -12.30 -26.56 -2.86
C LYS A 152 -12.03 -26.62 -1.35
N SER A 153 -11.77 -27.81 -0.80
CA SER A 153 -11.43 -27.99 0.62
C SER A 153 -10.06 -27.43 0.97
N GLU A 154 -9.06 -27.61 0.11
CA GLU A 154 -7.72 -27.04 0.31
C GLU A 154 -7.78 -25.52 0.22
N LEU A 155 -8.46 -24.97 -0.78
CA LEU A 155 -8.68 -23.53 -0.90
C LEU A 155 -9.36 -22.95 0.33
N LYS A 156 -10.41 -23.60 0.84
CA LYS A 156 -11.09 -23.17 2.06
C LYS A 156 -10.15 -23.19 3.28
N SER A 157 -9.33 -24.22 3.40
CA SER A 157 -8.40 -24.37 4.51
C SER A 157 -7.26 -23.34 4.45
N ALA A 158 -6.71 -23.12 3.26
CA ALA A 158 -5.69 -22.10 3.00
C ALA A 158 -6.23 -20.69 3.26
N ARG A 159 -7.45 -20.39 2.80
CA ARG A 159 -8.15 -19.13 3.11
C ARG A 159 -8.31 -18.92 4.61
N GLN A 160 -8.81 -19.94 5.32
CA GLN A 160 -9.01 -19.85 6.76
C GLN A 160 -7.69 -19.61 7.50
N LYS A 161 -6.62 -20.28 7.07
CA LYS A 161 -5.28 -20.08 7.64
C LYS A 161 -4.78 -18.67 7.36
N LEU A 162 -4.88 -18.19 6.13
CA LEU A 162 -4.49 -16.83 5.75
C LEU A 162 -5.30 -15.75 6.50
N SER A 163 -6.62 -15.93 6.65
CA SER A 163 -7.47 -15.07 7.48
C SER A 163 -7.05 -15.09 8.96
N SER A 164 -6.61 -16.24 9.47
CA SER A 164 -6.06 -16.34 10.83
C SER A 164 -4.73 -15.61 10.94
N THR A 165 -3.89 -15.70 9.90
CA THR A 165 -2.61 -15.00 9.80
C THR A 165 -2.81 -13.49 9.77
N LEU A 166 -3.78 -12.96 9.02
CA LEU A 166 -4.14 -11.53 9.05
C LEU A 166 -4.50 -11.05 10.45
N ASN A 167 -5.12 -11.91 11.27
CA ASN A 167 -5.50 -11.62 12.65
C ASN A 167 -4.36 -11.72 13.68
N ARG A 168 -3.12 -11.98 13.26
CA ARG A 168 -1.98 -12.03 14.17
C ARG A 168 -1.39 -10.64 14.40
N ARG A 169 -0.77 -10.45 15.58
CA ARG A 169 -0.17 -9.17 15.99
C ARG A 169 1.10 -8.79 15.25
N ASP A 170 1.78 -9.77 14.66
CA ASP A 170 2.96 -9.57 13.80
C ASP A 170 2.56 -9.16 12.37
N SER A 171 1.29 -9.36 12.01
CA SER A 171 0.73 -8.94 10.73
C SER A 171 0.50 -7.45 10.67
N PHE A 172 0.73 -6.88 9.49
CA PHE A 172 0.70 -5.44 9.29
C PHE A 172 0.26 -5.09 7.88
N VAL A 173 -0.57 -4.05 7.75
CA VAL A 173 -0.97 -3.47 6.47
C VAL A 173 -0.67 -1.97 6.49
N SER A 174 -0.04 -1.48 5.43
CA SER A 174 0.25 -0.06 5.25
C SER A 174 -0.09 0.41 3.85
N LEU A 175 -0.61 1.63 3.76
CA LEU A 175 -0.72 2.34 2.50
C LEU A 175 0.68 2.82 2.08
N VAL A 176 1.13 2.40 0.89
CA VAL A 176 2.42 2.84 0.36
C VAL A 176 2.36 4.33 0.06
N ARG A 177 3.42 5.01 0.46
CA ARG A 177 3.59 6.47 0.34
C ARG A 177 4.64 6.77 -0.73
N PRO A 178 4.49 7.87 -1.48
CA PRO A 178 5.57 8.42 -2.30
C PRO A 178 6.87 8.51 -1.47
N TYR A 179 7.99 8.07 -2.04
CA TYR A 179 9.35 8.23 -1.48
C TYR A 179 9.67 7.48 -0.18
N LYS A 180 8.91 6.45 0.21
CA LYS A 180 9.24 5.57 1.35
C LYS A 180 9.88 4.24 0.95
N GLN A 181 10.53 3.58 1.92
CA GLN A 181 11.35 2.35 1.79
C GLN A 181 10.60 1.06 1.36
N TYR A 182 9.29 1.10 1.08
CA TYR A 182 8.48 -0.09 0.77
C TYR A 182 7.80 0.02 -0.61
N GLN A 183 8.57 0.41 -1.62
CA GLN A 183 8.07 0.47 -2.99
C GLN A 183 7.85 -0.94 -3.56
N PRO A 184 6.81 -1.13 -4.40
CA PRO A 184 6.58 -2.37 -5.12
C PRO A 184 7.70 -2.62 -6.15
N GLN A 185 7.83 -3.86 -6.62
CA GLN A 185 9.01 -4.31 -7.38
C GLN A 185 8.83 -4.31 -8.91
N ASN A 186 7.61 -4.24 -9.43
CA ASN A 186 7.34 -4.37 -10.86
C ASN A 186 7.09 -3.01 -11.54
N GLY A 187 7.54 -1.91 -10.92
CA GLY A 187 7.41 -0.55 -11.47
C GLY A 187 6.04 0.09 -11.26
N GLU A 188 5.19 -0.49 -10.42
CA GLU A 188 3.91 0.10 -10.04
C GLU A 188 4.12 1.41 -9.29
N THR A 189 3.35 2.42 -9.64
CA THR A 189 3.44 3.74 -9.01
C THR A 189 2.15 4.09 -8.27
N VAL A 190 2.26 4.91 -7.22
CA VAL A 190 1.12 5.38 -6.42
C VAL A 190 0.21 6.32 -7.19
N GLU A 191 0.71 6.95 -8.25
CA GLU A 191 -0.04 7.79 -9.19
C GLU A 191 -1.10 6.97 -9.95
N GLN A 192 -0.75 5.74 -10.33
CA GLN A 192 -1.60 4.87 -11.14
C GLN A 192 -2.37 3.85 -10.31
N ASN A 193 -1.88 3.52 -9.12
CA ASN A 193 -2.40 2.42 -8.31
C ASN A 193 -2.63 2.84 -6.85
N TRP A 194 -3.61 2.24 -6.22
CA TRP A 194 -3.62 2.03 -4.78
C TRP A 194 -2.69 0.85 -4.47
N ILE A 195 -1.67 1.10 -3.64
CA ILE A 195 -0.65 0.11 -3.33
C ILE A 195 -0.63 -0.11 -1.82
N PHE A 196 -0.86 -1.36 -1.43
CA PHE A 196 -0.83 -1.78 -0.04
C PHE A 196 0.40 -2.66 0.18
N PHE A 197 1.21 -2.29 1.16
CA PHE A 197 2.27 -3.14 1.67
C PHE A 197 1.73 -4.00 2.79
N LEU A 198 2.00 -5.30 2.74
CA LEU A 198 1.60 -6.24 3.77
C LEU A 198 2.81 -6.98 4.32
N ARG A 199 2.81 -7.18 5.63
CA ARG A 199 3.72 -8.11 6.30
C ARG A 199 2.88 -9.18 6.97
N LEU A 200 3.06 -10.44 6.59
CA LEU A 200 2.32 -11.59 7.14
C LEU A 200 3.32 -12.68 7.53
N GLU A 201 3.37 -13.02 8.82
CA GLU A 201 4.31 -14.02 9.36
C GLU A 201 5.77 -13.78 8.92
N GLY A 202 6.20 -12.51 8.94
CA GLY A 202 7.56 -12.10 8.56
C GLY A 202 7.81 -12.04 7.04
N ASN A 203 6.87 -12.49 6.22
CA ASN A 203 6.94 -12.37 4.76
C ASN A 203 6.34 -11.04 4.31
N PHE A 204 6.85 -10.51 3.20
CA PHE A 204 6.43 -9.22 2.65
C PHE A 204 5.69 -9.41 1.34
N TYR A 205 4.60 -8.65 1.18
CA TYR A 205 3.74 -8.69 0.00
C TYR A 205 3.31 -7.28 -0.40
N TRP A 206 2.94 -7.15 -1.66
CA TRP A 206 2.27 -5.98 -2.21
C TRP A 206 0.94 -6.40 -2.82
N ALA A 207 -0.11 -5.66 -2.48
CA ALA A 207 -1.39 -5.73 -3.17
C ALA A 207 -1.59 -4.47 -3.99
N ILE A 208 -1.79 -4.65 -5.29
CA ILE A 208 -1.89 -3.58 -6.27
C ILE A 208 -3.32 -3.52 -6.77
N VAL A 209 -3.91 -2.33 -6.72
CA VAL A 209 -5.24 -2.07 -7.25
C VAL A 209 -5.17 -0.86 -8.15
N ASP A 210 -5.48 -1.05 -9.43
CA ASP A 210 -5.44 0.00 -10.44
C ASP A 210 -6.51 1.07 -10.17
N ARG A 211 -6.13 2.35 -10.15
CA ARG A 211 -7.05 3.44 -9.80
C ARG A 211 -8.12 3.70 -10.86
N SER A 212 -7.87 3.31 -12.11
CA SER A 212 -8.84 3.44 -13.20
C SER A 212 -9.90 2.33 -13.18
N GLY A 213 -9.58 1.20 -12.56
CA GLY A 213 -10.42 0.00 -12.54
C GLY A 213 -10.37 -0.82 -13.82
N GLU A 214 -9.50 -0.46 -14.78
CA GLU A 214 -9.34 -1.18 -16.05
C GLU A 214 -8.57 -2.49 -15.90
N LYS A 215 -7.69 -2.57 -14.90
CA LYS A 215 -6.87 -3.75 -14.61
C LYS A 215 -7.38 -4.45 -13.35
N ALA A 216 -7.41 -5.78 -13.40
CA ALA A 216 -7.73 -6.58 -12.23
C ALA A 216 -6.69 -6.37 -11.11
N PRO A 217 -7.11 -6.38 -9.83
CA PRO A 217 -6.18 -6.34 -8.72
C PRO A 217 -5.32 -7.59 -8.69
N TYR A 218 -4.11 -7.48 -8.14
CA TYR A 218 -3.21 -8.62 -7.99
C TYR A 218 -2.34 -8.46 -6.73
N VAL A 219 -1.92 -9.59 -6.16
CA VAL A 219 -1.05 -9.65 -4.99
C VAL A 219 0.16 -10.54 -5.26
N TYR A 220 1.34 -10.07 -4.86
CA TYR A 220 2.58 -10.84 -4.97
C TYR A 220 3.49 -10.61 -3.78
N GLY A 221 4.33 -11.60 -3.51
CA GLY A 221 5.34 -11.58 -2.45
C GLY A 221 6.73 -11.23 -2.97
N MET A 222 7.61 -10.83 -2.05
CA MET A 222 9.05 -10.77 -2.29
C MET A 222 9.60 -12.21 -2.42
N ASN A 223 10.45 -12.44 -3.42
CA ASN A 223 11.20 -13.70 -3.59
C ASN A 223 12.35 -13.83 -2.59
#